data_AF-G4ZY95-F1
#
_entry.id   AF-G4ZY95-F1
#
_cell.length_a   1.000
_cell.length_b   1.000
_cell.length_c   1.000
_cell.angle_alpha   90.00
_cell.angle_beta   90.00
_cell.angle_gamma   90.00
#
_symmetry.space_group_name_H-M   'P 1'
#
loop_
_entity.id
_entity.type
_entity.pdbx_description
1 polymer ?
#
loop_
_entity_poly.entity_id
_entity_poly.type
_entity_poly.pdbx_seq_one_letter_code
_entity_poly.pdbx_strand_id
1 'polypeptide(L)'
;VARSSRTLCTKLRRAWVFLQVENRGRFSVERLLALHEYTRKVSRVRVFLVCVGTPLPMVGFVLALECAPLQDPNAGWEDNYGLWIRCVVICGVIAYTMLVELRNVVEAVAISIRQVILVLICAMIGNTTLCMVVAGSLAFPIPFVSALMVPTLLGIVAGSLRLALG
;
A
#
# COMPACT_ATOMS: atom_id res chain seq x y z
N VAL A 1 -14.18 -40.24 8.46
CA VAL A 1 -13.50 -38.94 8.75
C VAL A 1 -13.09 -38.19 7.47
N ALA A 2 -12.42 -38.81 6.49
CA ALA A 2 -11.93 -38.13 5.27
C ALA A 2 -13.00 -37.48 4.36
N ARG A 3 -14.23 -38.03 4.28
CA ARG A 3 -15.33 -37.44 3.48
C ARG A 3 -15.84 -36.10 4.04
N SER A 4 -15.93 -35.99 5.36
CA SER A 4 -16.42 -34.77 6.04
C SER A 4 -15.47 -33.58 5.86
N SER A 5 -14.16 -33.84 5.94
CA SER A 5 -13.13 -32.81 5.72
C SER A 5 -13.15 -32.25 4.30
N ARG A 6 -13.41 -33.08 3.28
CA ARG A 6 -13.53 -32.64 1.88
C ARG A 6 -14.77 -31.77 1.66
N THR A 7 -15.89 -32.10 2.31
CA THR A 7 -17.10 -31.28 2.26
C THR A 7 -16.95 -29.96 3.00
N LEU A 8 -16.16 -29.92 4.08
CA LEU A 8 -15.87 -28.69 4.81
C LEU A 8 -14.95 -27.77 3.99
N CYS A 9 -13.87 -28.28 3.41
CA CYS A 9 -12.97 -27.50 2.54
C CYS A 9 -13.71 -26.92 1.32
N THR A 10 -14.64 -27.67 0.72
CA THR A 10 -15.41 -27.17 -0.43
C THR A 10 -16.48 -26.14 -0.04
N LYS A 11 -17.00 -26.20 1.19
CA LYS A 11 -17.89 -25.16 1.74
C LYS A 11 -17.11 -23.91 2.10
N LEU A 12 -15.98 -24.05 2.79
CA LEU A 12 -15.08 -22.94 3.12
C LEU A 12 -14.55 -22.24 1.87
N ARG A 13 -14.14 -23.01 0.85
CA ARG A 13 -13.72 -22.45 -0.44
C ARG A 13 -14.85 -21.69 -1.13
N ARG A 14 -16.08 -22.21 -1.11
CA ARG A 14 -17.24 -21.51 -1.70
C ARG A 14 -17.61 -20.26 -0.93
N ALA A 15 -17.62 -20.32 0.39
CA ALA A 15 -17.85 -19.15 1.24
C ALA A 15 -16.76 -18.09 1.04
N TRP A 16 -15.49 -18.50 0.97
CA TRP A 16 -14.34 -17.64 0.67
C TRP A 16 -14.47 -16.94 -0.69
N VAL A 17 -14.77 -17.70 -1.75
CA VAL A 17 -14.99 -17.18 -3.11
C VAL A 17 -16.22 -16.26 -3.17
N PHE A 18 -17.25 -16.52 -2.36
CA PHE A 18 -18.44 -15.69 -2.27
C PHE A 18 -18.23 -14.40 -1.47
N LEU A 19 -17.36 -14.44 -0.45
CA LEU A 19 -16.96 -13.31 0.39
C LEU A 19 -15.94 -12.39 -0.29
N GLN A 20 -15.21 -12.88 -1.30
CA GLN A 20 -14.34 -12.03 -2.11
C GLN A 20 -15.16 -11.06 -2.96
N VAL A 21 -15.33 -9.84 -2.43
CA VAL A 21 -15.97 -8.70 -3.09
C VAL A 21 -15.31 -8.37 -4.43
N GLU A 22 -14.01 -8.64 -4.59
CA GLU A 22 -13.29 -8.54 -5.87
C GLU A 22 -13.94 -9.34 -7.01
N ASN A 23 -14.59 -10.46 -6.70
CA ASN A 23 -15.19 -11.32 -7.71
C ASN A 23 -16.56 -10.84 -8.21
N ARG A 24 -17.14 -9.80 -7.58
CA ARG A 24 -18.43 -9.20 -7.98
C ARG A 24 -18.28 -8.05 -8.98
N GLY A 25 -17.06 -7.66 -9.35
CA GLY A 25 -16.77 -6.60 -10.30
C GLY A 25 -15.82 -7.05 -11.41
N ARG A 26 -16.33 -7.84 -12.37
CA ARG A 26 -15.75 -8.10 -13.71
C ARG A 26 -14.21 -8.19 -13.76
N PHE A 27 -13.64 -9.32 -13.36
CA PHE A 27 -12.39 -9.73 -14.00
C PHE A 27 -12.70 -9.96 -15.48
N SER A 28 -11.99 -9.28 -16.40
CA SER A 28 -12.12 -9.62 -17.83
C SER A 28 -11.85 -11.12 -17.97
N VAL A 29 -12.73 -11.83 -18.67
CA VAL A 29 -12.60 -13.28 -18.95
C VAL A 29 -11.23 -13.57 -19.55
N GLU A 30 -10.69 -12.63 -20.31
CA GLU A 30 -9.35 -12.68 -20.93
C GLU A 30 -8.23 -12.80 -19.89
N ARG A 31 -8.29 -12.06 -18.76
CA ARG A 31 -7.28 -12.13 -17.69
C ARG A 31 -7.32 -13.48 -16.97
N LEU A 32 -8.51 -14.02 -16.75
CA LEU A 32 -8.70 -15.35 -16.15
C LEU A 32 -8.20 -16.46 -17.07
N LEU A 33 -8.49 -16.38 -18.37
CA LEU A 33 -7.98 -17.31 -19.37
C LEU A 33 -6.46 -17.24 -19.49
N ALA A 34 -5.88 -16.03 -19.51
CA ALA A 34 -4.42 -15.84 -19.55
C ALA A 34 -3.72 -16.41 -18.31
N LEU A 35 -4.29 -16.21 -17.11
CA LEU A 35 -3.77 -16.80 -15.87
C LEU A 35 -3.86 -18.33 -15.88
N HIS A 36 -4.97 -18.88 -16.39
CA HIS A 36 -5.17 -20.33 -16.51
C HIS A 36 -4.15 -20.94 -17.47
N GLU A 37 -3.94 -20.31 -18.63
CA GLU A 37 -2.96 -20.75 -19.62
C GLU A 37 -1.52 -20.66 -19.07
N TYR A 38 -1.19 -19.56 -18.39
CA TYR A 38 0.10 -19.38 -17.72
C TYR A 38 0.37 -20.50 -16.70
N THR A 39 -0.60 -20.79 -15.83
CA THR A 39 -0.46 -21.83 -14.79
C THR A 39 -0.35 -23.23 -15.38
N ARG A 40 -0.97 -23.48 -16.55
CA ARG A 40 -0.89 -24.77 -17.25
C ARG A 40 0.44 -24.97 -17.97
N LYS A 41 1.01 -23.90 -18.55
CA LYS A 41 2.23 -23.95 -19.38
C LYS A 41 3.52 -23.87 -18.56
N VAL A 42 3.45 -23.29 -17.36
CA VAL A 42 4.62 -22.99 -16.51
C VAL A 42 4.78 -24.02 -15.39
N SER A 43 6.03 -24.33 -15.01
CA SER A 43 6.33 -25.23 -13.90
C SER A 43 5.82 -24.66 -12.56
N ARG A 44 5.30 -25.53 -11.69
CA ARG A 44 4.79 -25.15 -10.36
C ARG A 44 5.83 -24.43 -9.50
N VAL A 45 7.12 -24.75 -9.70
CA VAL A 45 8.25 -24.09 -9.03
C VAL A 45 8.35 -22.62 -9.42
N ARG A 46 8.19 -22.28 -10.70
CA ARG A 46 8.22 -20.88 -11.15
C ARG A 46 7.05 -20.09 -10.59
N VAL A 47 5.84 -20.68 -10.54
CA VAL A 47 4.68 -20.04 -9.90
C VAL A 47 4.95 -19.77 -8.42
N PHE A 48 5.47 -20.77 -7.70
CA PHE A 48 5.85 -20.61 -6.30
C PHE A 48 6.91 -19.50 -6.09
N LEU A 49 7.96 -19.48 -6.91
CA LEU A 49 8.99 -18.45 -6.87
C LEU A 49 8.45 -17.06 -7.20
N VAL A 50 7.47 -16.91 -8.10
CA VAL A 50 6.82 -15.62 -8.36
C VAL A 50 5.99 -15.18 -7.16
N CYS A 51 5.22 -16.08 -6.56
CA CYS A 51 4.40 -15.77 -5.39
C CYS A 51 5.23 -15.38 -4.16
N VAL A 52 6.36 -16.05 -3.93
CA VAL A 52 7.27 -15.74 -2.82
C VAL A 52 8.21 -14.59 -3.18
N GLY A 53 8.65 -14.50 -4.42
CA GLY A 53 9.60 -13.49 -4.89
C GLY A 53 9.01 -12.08 -4.96
N THR A 54 7.74 -11.94 -5.36
CA THR A 54 7.07 -10.63 -5.46
C THR A 54 7.07 -9.83 -4.14
N PRO A 55 6.78 -10.42 -2.95
CA PRO A 55 6.82 -9.68 -1.69
C PRO A 55 8.24 -9.44 -1.14
N LEU A 56 9.26 -10.22 -1.54
CA LEU A 56 10.61 -10.11 -0.97
C LEU A 56 11.25 -8.73 -1.10
N PRO A 57 11.18 -8.02 -2.26
CA PRO A 57 11.69 -6.65 -2.37
C PRO A 57 11.07 -5.71 -1.35
N MET A 58 9.74 -5.80 -1.14
CA MET A 58 9.04 -4.96 -0.17
C MET A 58 9.44 -5.31 1.27
N VAL A 59 9.60 -6.60 1.59
CA VAL A 59 10.09 -7.03 2.89
C VAL A 59 11.49 -6.50 3.14
N GLY A 60 12.40 -6.63 2.18
CA GLY A 60 13.76 -6.10 2.28
C GLY A 60 13.78 -4.58 2.47
N PHE A 61 12.91 -3.86 1.76
CA PHE A 61 12.76 -2.41 1.91
C PHE A 61 12.27 -2.01 3.31
N VAL A 62 11.24 -2.69 3.83
CA VAL A 62 10.74 -2.43 5.19
C VAL A 62 11.81 -2.74 6.23
N LEU A 63 12.53 -3.85 6.09
CA LEU A 63 13.64 -4.18 6.99
C LEU A 63 14.74 -3.12 6.95
N ALA A 64 15.07 -2.57 5.77
CA ALA A 64 16.04 -1.49 5.63
C ALA A 64 15.56 -0.20 6.33
N LEU A 65 14.26 0.09 6.29
CA LEU A 65 13.67 1.20 7.06
C LEU A 65 13.69 0.94 8.56
N GLU A 66 13.50 -0.31 8.98
CA GLU A 66 13.57 -0.68 10.40
C GLU A 66 14.98 -0.57 10.98
N CYS A 67 16.03 -0.60 10.14
CA CYS A 67 17.39 -0.32 10.57
C CYS A 67 17.62 1.13 11.01
N ALA A 68 16.73 2.07 10.68
CA ALA A 68 16.83 3.42 11.22
C ALA A 68 16.60 3.37 12.75
N PRO A 69 17.41 3.99 13.61
CA PRO A 69 17.17 3.90 15.05
C PRO A 69 15.86 4.59 15.42
N LEU A 70 15.01 3.95 16.22
CA LEU A 70 13.97 4.66 16.98
C LEU A 70 14.59 5.25 18.23
N GLN A 71 14.25 6.49 18.54
CA GLN A 71 14.67 7.17 19.77
C GLN A 71 13.71 6.84 20.91
N ASP A 72 14.06 7.23 22.13
CA ASP A 72 13.16 7.07 23.27
C ASP A 72 11.89 7.91 23.01
N PRO A 73 10.69 7.30 23.04
CA PRO A 73 9.45 8.04 22.87
C PRO A 73 9.24 9.10 23.96
N ASN A 74 9.86 8.97 25.13
CA ASN A 74 9.78 9.96 26.21
C ASN A 74 10.63 11.21 25.95
N ALA A 75 11.58 11.16 25.01
CA ALA A 75 12.36 12.32 24.59
C ALA A 75 11.52 13.35 23.81
N GLY A 76 10.28 13.00 23.45
CA GLY A 76 9.38 13.89 22.75
C GLY A 76 9.58 13.84 21.23
N TRP A 77 8.69 14.54 20.52
CA TRP A 77 8.57 14.41 19.07
C TRP A 77 9.75 15.04 18.31
N GLU A 78 10.40 16.06 18.88
CA GLU A 78 11.52 16.77 18.25
C GLU A 78 12.77 15.89 18.12
N ASP A 79 13.05 15.09 19.14
CA ASP A 79 14.23 14.23 19.19
C ASP A 79 14.04 12.91 18.41
N ASN A 80 12.82 12.62 17.95
CA ASN A 80 12.46 11.37 17.27
C ASN A 80 12.66 11.43 15.74
N TYR A 81 13.85 11.81 15.29
CA TYR A 81 14.17 11.93 13.85
C TYR A 81 13.99 10.62 13.06
N GLY A 82 14.24 9.47 13.70
CA GLY A 82 14.12 8.16 13.05
C GLY A 82 12.66 7.80 12.73
N LEU A 83 11.71 8.31 13.52
CA LEU A 83 10.28 8.20 13.23
C LEU A 83 9.93 9.03 12.00
N TRP A 84 10.42 10.27 11.93
CA TRP A 84 10.10 11.19 10.84
C TRP A 84 10.67 10.75 9.49
N ILE A 85 11.90 10.23 9.48
CA ILE A 85 12.51 9.65 8.26
C ILE A 85 11.64 8.50 7.74
N ARG A 86 11.22 7.58 8.63
CA ARG A 86 10.30 6.49 8.26
C ARG A 86 8.99 7.02 7.71
N CYS A 87 8.37 8.00 8.38
CA CYS A 87 7.11 8.61 7.94
C CYS A 87 7.24 9.18 6.53
N VAL A 88 8.28 9.97 6.24
CA VAL A 88 8.52 10.56 4.91
C VAL A 88 8.61 9.47 3.85
N VAL A 89 9.41 8.43 4.10
CA VAL A 89 9.63 7.36 3.11
C VAL A 89 8.37 6.52 2.89
N ILE A 90 7.69 6.12 3.97
CA ILE A 90 6.45 5.32 3.89
C ILE A 90 5.36 6.11 3.15
N CYS A 91 5.20 7.41 3.46
CA CYS A 91 4.24 8.27 2.75
C CYS A 91 4.56 8.36 1.26
N GLY A 92 5.84 8.48 0.89
CA GLY A 92 6.26 8.51 -0.51
C GLY A 92 5.93 7.22 -1.25
N VAL A 93 6.20 6.05 -0.63
CA VAL A 93 5.86 4.75 -1.21
C VAL A 93 4.36 4.60 -1.40
N ILE A 94 3.55 4.94 -0.39
CA ILE A 94 2.09 4.83 -0.46
C ILE A 94 1.53 5.78 -1.54
N ALA A 95 2.00 7.02 -1.60
CA ALA A 95 1.57 7.98 -2.62
C ALA A 95 1.95 7.51 -4.03
N TYR A 96 3.14 6.93 -4.20
CA TYR A 96 3.55 6.37 -5.48
C TYR A 96 2.68 5.17 -5.88
N THR A 97 2.40 4.25 -4.96
CA THR A 97 1.51 3.11 -5.24
C THR A 97 0.11 3.57 -5.62
N MET A 98 -0.43 4.60 -4.94
CA MET A 98 -1.73 5.20 -5.29
C MET A 98 -1.74 5.75 -6.73
N LEU A 99 -0.67 6.43 -7.15
CA LEU A 99 -0.57 6.96 -8.53
C LEU A 99 -0.46 5.85 -9.57
N VAL A 100 0.29 4.78 -9.27
CA VAL A 100 0.40 3.60 -10.14
C VAL A 100 -0.94 2.87 -10.24
N GLU A 101 -1.64 2.67 -9.12
CA GLU A 101 -2.97 2.08 -9.09
C GLU A 101 -3.97 2.93 -9.86
N LEU A 102 -3.96 4.25 -9.66
CA LEU A 102 -4.82 5.17 -10.40
C LEU A 102 -4.62 5.05 -11.91
N ARG A 103 -3.35 5.04 -12.36
CA ARG A 103 -3.00 4.85 -13.78
C ARG A 103 -3.44 3.49 -14.33
N ASN A 104 -3.39 2.44 -13.50
CA ASN A 104 -3.78 1.09 -13.91
C ASN A 104 -5.30 0.87 -13.90
N VAL A 105 -6.03 1.59 -13.07
CA VAL A 105 -7.50 1.50 -12.94
C VAL A 105 -8.20 2.43 -13.93
N VAL A 106 -7.63 3.62 -14.19
CA VAL A 106 -8.23 4.63 -15.06
C VAL A 106 -7.34 4.84 -16.28
N GLU A 107 -7.65 4.15 -17.38
CA GLU A 107 -6.89 4.21 -18.64
C GLU A 107 -6.82 5.62 -19.25
N ALA A 108 -7.76 6.51 -18.89
CA ALA A 108 -7.83 7.88 -19.40
C ALA A 108 -6.88 8.88 -18.68
N VAL A 109 -6.27 8.50 -17.55
CA VAL A 109 -5.45 9.43 -16.75
C VAL A 109 -3.98 9.30 -17.14
N ALA A 110 -3.53 10.20 -18.03
CA ALA A 110 -2.12 10.36 -18.36
C ALA A 110 -1.43 11.34 -17.40
N ILE A 111 -0.78 10.82 -16.36
CA ILE A 111 -0.02 11.64 -15.40
C ILE A 111 1.42 11.82 -15.92
N SER A 112 1.84 13.07 -16.09
CA SER A 112 3.21 13.43 -16.44
C SER A 112 4.17 13.17 -15.27
N ILE A 113 5.44 12.87 -15.55
CA ILE A 113 6.49 12.68 -14.53
C ILE A 113 6.59 13.91 -13.60
N ARG A 114 6.42 15.13 -14.15
CA ARG A 114 6.44 16.36 -13.34
C ARG A 114 5.30 16.40 -12.32
N GLN A 115 4.11 15.95 -12.73
CA GLN A 115 2.93 15.89 -11.87
C GLN A 115 3.10 14.80 -10.81
N VAL A 116 3.68 13.65 -11.17
CA VAL A 116 4.04 12.60 -10.20
C VAL A 116 4.99 13.15 -9.14
N ILE A 117 6.10 13.79 -9.56
CA ILE A 117 7.08 14.35 -8.62
C ILE A 117 6.43 15.38 -7.70
N LEU A 118 5.57 16.26 -8.22
CA LEU A 118 4.84 17.24 -7.42
C LEU A 118 3.98 16.57 -6.36
N VAL A 119 3.13 15.60 -6.75
CA VAL A 119 2.24 14.89 -5.83
C VAL A 119 3.05 14.15 -4.76
N LEU A 120 4.16 13.51 -5.13
CA LEU A 120 5.02 12.81 -4.18
C LEU A 120 5.64 13.77 -3.15
N ILE A 121 6.19 14.91 -3.61
CA ILE A 121 6.77 15.92 -2.70
C ILE A 121 5.69 16.47 -1.75
N CYS A 122 4.51 16.80 -2.27
CA CYS A 122 3.39 17.28 -1.47
C CYS A 122 2.96 16.23 -0.42
N ALA A 123 2.82 14.97 -0.81
CA ALA A 123 2.44 13.89 0.09
C ALA A 123 3.49 13.63 1.18
N MET A 124 4.77 13.53 0.80
CA MET A 124 5.87 13.24 1.69
C MET A 124 6.08 14.34 2.74
N ILE A 125 6.15 15.59 2.28
CA ILE A 125 6.39 16.73 3.16
C ILE A 125 5.10 17.08 3.91
N GLY A 126 3.98 17.25 3.21
CA GLY A 126 2.73 17.72 3.81
C GLY A 126 2.15 16.78 4.86
N ASN A 127 2.20 15.47 4.60
CA ASN A 127 1.67 14.51 5.58
C ASN A 127 2.57 14.43 6.82
N THR A 128 3.89 14.48 6.63
CA THR A 128 4.85 14.42 7.75
C THR A 128 4.81 15.70 8.59
N THR A 129 4.76 16.87 7.97
CA THR A 129 4.66 18.15 8.70
C THR A 129 3.35 18.25 9.46
N LEU A 130 2.24 17.80 8.88
CA LEU A 130 0.96 17.75 9.60
C LEU A 130 1.05 16.83 10.81
N CYS A 131 1.70 15.67 10.69
CA CYS A 131 1.92 14.78 11.83
C CYS A 131 2.87 15.37 12.88
N MET A 132 3.90 16.12 12.51
CA MET A 132 4.73 16.86 13.47
C MET A 132 3.91 17.90 14.23
N VAL A 133 3.06 18.66 13.53
CA VAL A 133 2.15 19.65 14.16
C VAL A 133 1.18 18.97 15.12
N VAL A 134 0.63 17.82 14.75
CA VAL A 134 -0.25 17.04 15.63
C VAL A 134 0.52 16.50 16.85
N ALA A 135 1.73 15.98 16.64
CA ALA A 135 2.58 15.51 17.73
C ALA A 135 2.90 16.62 18.74
N GLY A 136 3.16 17.84 18.26
CA GLY A 136 3.43 19.01 19.10
C GLY A 136 2.19 19.60 19.78
N SER A 137 0.99 19.37 19.25
CA SER A 137 -0.26 19.95 19.80
C SER A 137 -1.07 19.01 20.69
N LEU A 138 -0.98 17.70 20.46
CA LEU A 138 -1.73 16.70 21.25
C LEU A 138 -0.84 16.07 22.32
N ALA A 139 -0.17 14.98 21.96
CA ALA A 139 0.70 14.19 22.81
C ALA A 139 1.60 13.33 21.93
N PHE A 140 2.80 13.04 22.41
CA PHE A 140 3.74 12.14 21.77
C PHE A 140 4.01 10.94 22.69
N PRO A 141 3.95 9.70 22.18
CA PRO A 141 3.61 9.29 20.82
C PRO A 141 2.12 9.50 20.49
N ILE A 142 1.82 9.78 19.21
CA ILE A 142 0.44 10.07 18.75
C ILE A 142 -0.44 8.81 18.90
N PRO A 143 -1.57 8.89 19.63
CA PRO A 143 -2.51 7.77 19.70
C PRO A 143 -3.18 7.57 18.35
N PHE A 144 -3.24 6.31 17.87
CA PHE A 144 -3.88 5.92 16.61
C PHE A 144 -3.35 6.64 15.36
N VAL A 145 -2.02 6.86 15.27
CA VAL A 145 -1.38 7.62 14.17
C VAL A 145 -1.85 7.21 12.77
N SER A 146 -2.07 5.91 12.51
CA SER A 146 -2.55 5.41 11.21
C SER A 146 -3.95 5.88 10.86
N ALA A 147 -4.84 5.99 11.84
CA ALA A 147 -6.21 6.47 11.62
C ALA A 147 -6.23 7.96 11.24
N LEU A 148 -5.23 8.72 11.71
CA LEU A 148 -5.07 10.14 11.38
C LEU A 148 -4.32 10.36 10.06
N MET A 149 -3.29 9.55 9.79
CA MET A 149 -2.43 9.67 8.62
C MET A 149 -3.10 9.27 7.31
N VAL A 150 -3.96 8.24 7.33
CA VAL A 150 -4.56 7.74 6.09
C VAL A 150 -5.49 8.79 5.43
N PRO A 151 -6.45 9.41 6.15
CA PRO A 151 -7.31 10.43 5.56
C PRO A 151 -6.56 11.67 5.09
N THR A 152 -5.53 12.08 5.84
CA THR A 152 -4.72 13.26 5.54
C THR A 152 -3.87 13.06 4.29
N LEU A 153 -3.20 11.90 4.18
CA LEU A 153 -2.48 11.51 2.98
C LEU A 153 -3.39 11.49 1.75
N LEU A 154 -4.57 10.88 1.85
CA LEU A 154 -5.56 10.84 0.77
C LEU A 154 -5.98 12.24 0.33
N GLY A 155 -6.26 13.13 1.29
CA GLY A 155 -6.61 14.52 1.03
C GLY A 155 -5.50 15.28 0.31
N ILE A 156 -4.24 15.11 0.75
CA ILE A 156 -3.08 15.76 0.13
C ILE A 156 -2.83 15.22 -1.29
N VAL A 157 -2.89 13.90 -1.49
CA VAL A 157 -2.72 13.29 -2.82
C VAL A 157 -3.83 13.75 -3.76
N ALA A 158 -5.10 13.71 -3.33
CA ALA A 158 -6.22 14.16 -4.14
C ALA A 158 -6.13 15.66 -4.48
N GLY A 159 -5.76 16.50 -3.50
CA GLY A 159 -5.60 17.94 -3.70
C GLY A 159 -4.45 18.27 -4.65
N SER A 160 -3.26 17.70 -4.41
CA SER A 160 -2.09 17.90 -5.27
C SER A 160 -2.30 17.34 -6.68
N LEU A 161 -3.00 16.21 -6.82
CA LEU A 161 -3.35 15.66 -8.13
C LEU A 161 -4.32 16.57 -8.89
N ARG A 162 -5.35 17.12 -8.23
CA ARG A 162 -6.26 18.11 -8.84
C ARG A 162 -5.49 19.34 -9.30
N LEU A 163 -4.63 19.90 -8.45
CA LEU A 163 -3.79 21.04 -8.81
C LEU A 163 -2.84 20.74 -9.98
N ALA A 164 -2.32 19.51 -10.03
CA ALA A 164 -1.42 19.07 -11.09
C ALA A 164 -2.13 18.86 -12.43
N LEU A 165 -3.40 18.45 -12.41
CA LEU A 165 -4.20 18.17 -13.61
C LEU A 165 -4.95 19.42 -14.15
N GLY A 166 -5.26 20.40 -13.30
CA GLY A 166 -5.97 21.63 -13.67
C GLY A 166 -7.48 21.45 -13.74
#